data_AF-A0A4U9VJ24-F1
#
_entry.id   AF-A0A4U9VJ24-F1
#
_cell.length_a   1.000
_cell.length_b   1.000
_cell.length_c   1.000
_cell.angle_alpha   90.00
_cell.angle_beta   90.00
_cell.angle_gamma   90.00
#
_symmetry.space_group_name_H-M   'P 1'
#
loop_
_entity.id
_entity.type
_entity.pdbx_description
1 polymer ?
#
loop_
_entity_poly.entity_id
_entity_poly.type
_entity_poly.pdbx_seq_one_letter_code
_entity_poly.pdbx_strand_id
1 'polypeptide(L)'
;MRPKVLGPIHKTVAFSHYNNLSAQLPIELRTGKLIAGGIKAQAEQCFNNIKAILDSINHAMSDVVKITVFVKNIKDVDVVDLVL
;
A
#
# COMPACT_ATOMS: atom_id res chain seq x y z
N MET A 1 -1.59 5.27 19.97
CA MET A 1 -2.50 6.18 19.26
C MET A 1 -2.91 5.49 17.96
N ARG A 2 -4.19 5.14 17.75
CA ARG A 2 -4.63 4.61 16.44
C ARG A 2 -4.58 5.77 15.43
N PRO A 3 -3.93 5.62 14.26
CA PRO A 3 -4.01 6.61 13.20
C PRO A 3 -5.48 6.90 12.90
N LYS A 4 -5.79 8.15 12.50
CA LYS A 4 -7.13 8.54 12.04
C LYS A 4 -7.45 7.68 10.81
N VAL A 5 -8.09 6.54 11.01
CA VAL A 5 -8.42 5.60 9.94
C VAL A 5 -9.45 6.31 9.04
N LEU A 6 -9.30 6.15 7.73
CA LEU A 6 -10.19 6.65 6.67
C LEU A 6 -11.61 6.02 6.69
N GLY A 7 -12.16 5.71 7.88
CA GLY A 7 -13.37 4.92 8.08
C GLY A 7 -13.08 3.54 8.67
N PRO A 8 -14.10 2.70 8.94
CA PRO A 8 -13.91 1.36 9.49
C PRO A 8 -13.40 0.38 8.41
N ILE A 9 -12.12 0.50 8.05
CA ILE A 9 -11.51 -0.34 7.01
C ILE A 9 -10.48 -1.28 7.66
N HIS A 10 -10.68 -2.58 7.52
CA HIS A 10 -9.68 -3.59 7.87
C HIS A 10 -8.52 -3.52 6.85
N LYS A 11 -7.28 -3.51 7.34
CA LYS A 11 -6.10 -3.46 6.46
C LYS A 11 -5.92 -4.74 5.63
N THR A 12 -6.32 -5.86 6.20
CA THR A 12 -6.18 -7.21 5.65
C THR A 12 -7.35 -8.06 6.15
N VAL A 13 -7.87 -8.93 5.28
CA VAL A 13 -8.88 -9.95 5.61
C VAL A 13 -8.52 -11.24 4.88
N ALA A 14 -8.38 -12.33 5.64
CA ALA A 14 -8.21 -13.66 5.09
C ALA A 14 -9.57 -14.24 4.67
N PHE A 15 -9.64 -14.80 3.47
CA PHE A 15 -10.78 -15.59 3.01
C PHE A 15 -10.27 -16.85 2.32
N SER A 16 -10.52 -18.00 2.94
CA SER A 16 -9.95 -19.29 2.52
C SER A 16 -8.41 -19.22 2.49
N HIS A 17 -7.78 -19.58 1.36
CA HIS A 17 -6.32 -19.66 1.20
C HIS A 17 -5.65 -18.33 0.81
N TYR A 18 -6.41 -17.26 0.63
CA TYR A 18 -5.87 -15.96 0.23
C TYR A 18 -6.10 -14.91 1.29
N ASN A 19 -5.15 -13.98 1.36
CA ASN A 19 -5.30 -12.76 2.12
C ASN A 19 -5.50 -11.57 1.19
N ASN A 20 -6.54 -10.78 1.44
CA ASN A 20 -6.88 -9.61 0.65
C ASN A 20 -6.53 -8.36 1.46
N LEU A 21 -5.70 -7.51 0.88
CA LEU A 21 -5.32 -6.24 1.48
C LEU A 21 -6.20 -5.13 0.93
N SER A 22 -6.64 -4.24 1.82
CA SER A 22 -7.22 -2.97 1.40
C SER A 22 -6.17 -2.16 0.64
N ALA A 23 -6.61 -1.28 -0.25
CA ALA A 23 -5.70 -0.39 -0.98
C ALA A 23 -4.84 0.42 0.00
N GLN A 24 -3.53 0.40 -0.23
CA GLN A 24 -2.58 1.18 0.57
C GLN A 24 -2.34 2.52 -0.10
N LEU A 25 -2.56 3.59 0.67
CA LEU A 25 -2.41 4.97 0.19
C LEU A 25 -1.07 5.54 0.64
N PRO A 26 -0.49 6.48 -0.14
CA PRO A 26 0.80 7.07 0.19
C PRO A 26 0.63 8.26 1.16
N ILE A 27 0.17 7.94 2.37
CA ILE A 27 -0.20 8.91 3.40
C ILE A 27 0.75 8.80 4.60
N GLU A 28 1.24 9.94 5.09
CA GLU A 28 1.95 10.01 6.36
C GLU A 28 0.96 9.80 7.51
N LEU A 29 1.11 8.71 8.27
CA LEU A 29 0.16 8.33 9.33
C LEU A 29 -0.01 9.39 10.43
N ARG A 30 1.03 10.19 10.68
CA ARG A 30 1.01 11.23 11.72
C ARG A 30 0.17 12.43 11.30
N THR A 31 0.23 12.83 10.03
CA THR A 31 -0.42 14.06 9.55
C THR A 31 -1.68 13.78 8.75
N GLY A 32 -1.87 12.55 8.27
CA GLY A 32 -2.98 12.18 7.37
C GLY A 32 -2.86 12.80 5.98
N LYS A 33 -1.69 13.35 5.61
CA LYS A 33 -1.45 14.00 4.33
C LYS A 33 -0.73 13.07 3.35
N LEU A 34 -0.98 13.29 2.07
CA LEU A 34 -0.22 12.69 0.98
C LEU A 34 1.26 13.04 1.16
N ILE A 35 2.14 12.06 1.02
CA ILE A 35 3.58 12.33 1.13
C ILE A 35 4.08 13.19 -0.04
N ALA A 36 5.05 14.06 0.27
CA ALA A 36 5.75 14.86 -0.73
C ALA A 36 6.76 14.00 -1.53
N GLY A 37 7.30 14.55 -2.62
CA GLY A 37 8.30 13.86 -3.45
C GLY A 37 7.76 13.24 -4.75
N GLY A 38 6.48 13.45 -5.05
CA GLY A 38 5.86 13.02 -6.32
C GLY A 38 5.61 11.52 -6.40
N ILE A 39 5.35 11.02 -7.61
CA ILE A 39 4.83 9.66 -7.82
C ILE A 39 5.78 8.58 -7.31
N LYS A 40 7.10 8.70 -7.51
CA LYS A 40 8.07 7.68 -7.06
C LYS A 40 8.03 7.48 -5.55
N ALA A 41 8.13 8.58 -4.80
CA ALA A 41 8.06 8.55 -3.35
C ALA A 41 6.70 7.99 -2.88
N GLN A 42 5.61 8.41 -3.53
CA GLN A 42 4.26 7.90 -3.25
C GLN A 42 4.17 6.38 -3.48
N ALA A 43 4.65 5.88 -4.61
CA ALA A 43 4.69 4.44 -4.88
C ALA A 43 5.48 3.69 -3.80
N GLU A 44 6.68 4.16 -3.45
CA GLU A 44 7.52 3.57 -2.39
C GLU A 44 6.76 3.48 -1.06
N GLN A 45 6.02 4.53 -0.69
CA GLN A 45 5.22 4.52 0.53
C GLN A 45 4.07 3.51 0.48
N CYS A 46 3.40 3.35 -0.66
CA CYS A 46 2.36 2.33 -0.83
C CYS A 46 2.94 0.92 -0.63
N PHE A 47 4.08 0.61 -1.26
CA PHE A 47 4.74 -0.70 -1.11
C PHE A 47 5.28 -0.93 0.30
N ASN A 48 5.83 0.09 0.95
CA ASN A 48 6.24 0.00 2.35
C ASN A 48 5.05 -0.29 3.27
N ASN A 49 3.88 0.30 2.99
CA ASN A 49 2.66 0.02 3.75
C ASN A 49 2.18 -1.43 3.53
N ILE A 50 2.23 -1.94 2.30
CA ILE A 50 1.91 -3.34 1.98
C ILE A 50 2.85 -4.27 2.73
N LYS A 51 4.17 -4.04 2.63
CA LYS A 51 5.19 -4.82 3.31
C LYS A 51 4.96 -4.86 4.82
N ALA A 52 4.68 -3.72 5.45
CA ALA A 52 4.40 -3.66 6.88
C ALA A 52 3.14 -4.46 7.29
N ILE A 53 2.14 -4.55 6.41
CA ILE A 53 0.95 -5.39 6.65
C ILE A 53 1.33 -6.87 6.53
N LEU A 54 2.07 -7.26 5.49
CA LEU A 54 2.53 -8.64 5.31
C LEU A 54 3.40 -9.10 6.48
N ASP A 55 4.36 -8.28 6.91
CA ASP A 55 5.20 -8.55 8.08
C ASP A 55 4.34 -8.75 9.34
N SER A 56 3.25 -7.99 9.49
CA SER A 56 2.34 -8.11 10.65
C SER A 56 1.50 -9.40 10.69
N ILE A 57 1.44 -10.13 9.58
CA ILE A 57 0.74 -11.41 9.44
C ILE A 57 1.71 -12.56 9.11
N ASN A 58 3.01 -12.36 9.36
CA ASN A 58 4.09 -13.32 9.12
C ASN A 58 4.21 -13.80 7.66
N HIS A 59 3.97 -12.89 6.71
CA HIS A 59 4.18 -13.09 5.28
C HIS A 59 5.19 -12.10 4.71
N ALA A 60 5.69 -12.36 3.50
CA ALA A 60 6.66 -11.51 2.82
C ALA A 60 6.14 -11.02 1.46
N MET A 61 6.77 -9.98 0.90
CA MET A 61 6.46 -9.48 -0.45
C MET A 61 6.57 -10.56 -1.53
N SER A 62 7.45 -11.55 -1.36
CA SER A 62 7.60 -12.70 -2.26
C SER A 62 6.39 -13.64 -2.29
N ASP A 63 5.48 -13.56 -1.31
CA ASP A 63 4.25 -14.36 -1.25
C ASP A 63 3.12 -13.73 -2.08
N VAL A 64 3.30 -12.50 -2.57
CA VAL A 64 2.27 -11.74 -3.29
C VAL A 64 2.16 -12.25 -4.73
N VAL A 65 1.01 -12.85 -5.05
CA VAL A 65 0.73 -13.39 -6.39
C VAL A 65 0.21 -12.33 -7.38
N LYS A 66 -0.38 -11.24 -6.88
CA LYS A 66 -0.96 -10.18 -7.71
C LYS A 66 -1.05 -8.86 -6.95
N ILE A 67 -0.70 -7.78 -7.65
CA ILE A 67 -0.92 -6.39 -7.22
C ILE A 67 -1.75 -5.69 -8.29
N THR A 68 -2.67 -4.83 -7.84
CA THR A 68 -3.41 -3.90 -8.71
C THR A 68 -3.01 -2.49 -8.34
N VAL A 69 -2.40 -1.77 -9.29
CA VAL A 69 -1.96 -0.38 -9.10
C VAL A 69 -2.97 0.55 -9.77
N PHE A 70 -3.41 1.58 -9.03
CA PHE A 70 -4.24 2.65 -9.56
C PHE A 70 -3.44 3.94 -9.59
N VAL A 71 -3.17 4.45 -10.79
CA VAL A 71 -2.52 5.76 -11.00
C VAL A 71 -3.53 6.79 -11.46
N LYS A 72 -3.29 8.06 -11.11
CA LYS A 72 -4.14 9.17 -11.57
C LYS A 72 -3.87 9.50 -13.05
N ASN A 73 -2.62 9.41 -13.48
CA ASN A 73 -2.19 9.61 -14.86
C ASN A 73 -1.51 8.34 -15.33
N ILE A 74 -1.95 7.79 -16.47
CA ILE A 74 -1.41 6.52 -16.98
C ILE A 74 0.09 6.59 -17.29
N LYS A 75 0.62 7.78 -17.62
CA LYS A 75 2.05 8.00 -17.84
C LYS A 75 2.91 7.76 -16.61
N ASP A 76 2.30 7.73 -15.43
CA ASP A 76 3.01 7.49 -14.17
C ASP A 76 3.35 6.01 -13.95
N VAL A 77 2.75 5.09 -14.72
CA VAL A 77 3.03 3.63 -14.63
C VAL A 77 4.53 3.34 -14.75
N ASP A 78 5.22 3.94 -15.72
CA ASP A 78 6.64 3.69 -15.94
C ASP A 78 7.49 4.02 -14.71
N VAL A 79 7.08 5.03 -13.92
CA VAL A 79 7.78 5.42 -12.69
C VAL A 79 7.43 4.49 -11.53
N VAL A 80 6.19 3.99 -11.49
CA VAL A 80 5.78 3.00 -10.47
C VAL A 80 6.51 1.68 -10.67
N ASP A 81 6.72 1.26 -11.91
CA ASP A 81 7.41 0.00 -12.23
C ASP A 81 8.89 -0.02 -11.77
N LEU A 82 9.51 1.14 -11.58
CA LEU A 82 10.87 1.25 -11.01
C LEU A 82 10.94 0.95 -9.51
N VAL A 83 9.79 0.82 -8.84
CA VAL A 83 9.68 0.64 -7.39
C VAL A 83 9.22 -0.77 -7.00
N LEU A 84 8.62 -1.50 -7.95
CA LEU A 84 8.25 -2.91 -7.81
C LEU A 84 9.49 -3.80 -7.60
#